data_AF-A0A6A6DYZ0-F1
#
_entry.id   AF-A0A6A6DYZ0-F1
#
_cell.length_a   1.000
_cell.length_b   1.000
_cell.length_c   1.000
_cell.angle_alpha   90.00
_cell.angle_beta   90.00
_cell.angle_gamma   90.00
#
_symmetry.space_group_name_H-M   'P 1'
#
loop_
_entity.id
_entity.type
_entity.pdbx_description
1 polymer ?
#
loop_
_entity_poly.entity_id
_entity_poly.type
_entity_poly.pdbx_seq_one_letter_code
_entity_poly.pdbx_strand_id
1 'polypeptide(L)'
;RSAVINAIITYCHVVEGETPRVQRKRSSTSYVPPVESRQATDPSDKALEAAKVSVYKEKRPTICFICLGNGKLPIGQRIQSFYTSGDLSKHFKRMHLRRVEKEECIKCDLCQIFLENKMHLQRHAYDVYGTVS
;
A
#
# COMPACT_ATOMS: atom_id res chain seq x y z
N ARG A 1 16.56 -32.39 10.30
CA ARG A 1 17.08 -31.63 9.15
C ARG A 1 15.87 -31.19 8.34
N SER A 2 15.51 -29.91 8.40
CA SER A 2 14.43 -29.34 7.58
C SER A 2 14.90 -27.98 7.09
N ALA A 3 15.42 -27.97 5.87
CA ALA A 3 15.79 -26.78 5.14
C ALA A 3 14.51 -26.09 4.67
N VAL A 4 14.28 -24.84 5.06
CA VAL A 4 13.21 -24.01 4.49
C VAL A 4 13.79 -22.63 4.19
N ILE A 5 13.57 -22.24 2.94
CA ILE A 5 14.29 -21.22 2.19
C ILE A 5 13.85 -19.83 2.64
N ASN A 6 14.80 -18.99 3.08
CA ASN A 6 14.59 -17.56 3.29
C ASN A 6 14.60 -16.85 1.93
N ALA A 7 13.44 -16.42 1.43
CA ALA A 7 13.36 -15.54 0.27
C ALA A 7 13.29 -14.08 0.74
N ILE A 8 14.44 -13.41 0.80
CA ILE A 8 14.56 -11.96 0.96
C ILE A 8 14.49 -11.36 -0.44
N ILE A 9 13.45 -10.57 -0.74
CA ILE A 9 13.44 -9.75 -1.96
C ILE A 9 14.21 -8.47 -1.65
N THR A 10 15.52 -8.51 -1.89
CA THR A 10 16.35 -7.30 -1.95
C THR A 10 16.20 -6.73 -3.36
N TYR A 11 15.60 -5.56 -3.49
CA TYR A 11 15.52 -4.86 -4.77
C TYR A 11 16.92 -4.34 -5.13
N CYS A 12 17.59 -4.93 -6.11
CA CYS A 12 18.85 -4.42 -6.64
C CYS A 12 18.59 -3.12 -7.43
N HIS A 13 19.21 -2.02 -7.01
CA HIS A 13 19.41 -0.85 -7.87
C HIS A 13 20.51 -1.16 -8.89
N VAL A 14 20.13 -1.63 -10.08
CA VAL A 14 20.99 -1.48 -11.27
C VAL A 14 20.69 -0.10 -11.85
N VAL A 15 21.64 0.82 -11.66
CA VAL A 15 21.76 2.02 -12.48
C VAL A 15 23.02 1.81 -13.31
N GLU A 16 22.90 1.15 -14.46
CA GLU A 16 23.91 1.25 -15.51
C GLU A 16 23.67 2.54 -16.28
N GLY A 17 24.39 3.58 -15.89
CA GLY A 17 24.43 4.86 -16.59
C GLY A 17 25.20 4.74 -17.91
N GLU A 18 24.45 4.94 -19.00
CA GLU A 18 24.75 5.76 -20.19
C GLU A 18 26.16 5.75 -20.81
N THR A 19 26.23 5.37 -22.09
CA THR A 19 27.13 5.99 -23.07
C THR A 19 26.29 6.80 -24.06
N PRO A 20 26.61 8.08 -24.37
CA PRO A 20 25.81 8.85 -25.32
C PRO A 20 26.15 8.41 -26.76
N ARG A 21 25.19 7.79 -27.46
CA ARG A 21 25.21 7.74 -28.93
C ARG A 21 24.31 8.84 -29.47
N VAL A 22 24.93 9.94 -29.89
CA VAL A 22 24.27 10.96 -30.70
C VAL A 22 24.78 10.84 -32.13
N GLN A 23 23.91 10.48 -33.07
CA GLN A 23 23.71 11.31 -34.27
C GLN A 23 22.45 10.92 -35.05
N ARG A 24 21.61 11.94 -35.25
CA ARG A 24 20.35 11.98 -36.01
C ARG A 24 20.54 11.78 -37.52
N LYS A 25 19.52 11.21 -38.17
CA LYS A 25 18.82 11.66 -39.42
C LYS A 25 17.93 10.50 -39.90
N ARG A 26 16.79 10.64 -40.58
CA ARG A 26 15.79 11.68 -40.90
C ARG A 26 14.64 10.91 -41.58
N SER A 27 13.39 11.33 -41.37
CA SER A 27 12.19 11.08 -42.20
C SER A 27 11.71 9.64 -42.48
N SER A 28 10.43 9.38 -42.15
CA SER A 28 9.38 9.03 -43.14
C SER A 28 7.99 8.96 -42.51
N THR A 29 7.02 9.51 -43.23
CA THR A 29 5.59 9.57 -42.93
C THR A 29 4.97 8.17 -42.87
N SER A 30 4.25 7.84 -41.80
CA SER A 30 3.15 6.87 -41.87
C SER A 30 2.11 7.17 -40.79
N TYR A 31 0.85 6.97 -41.17
CA TYR A 31 -0.37 7.23 -40.43
C TYR A 31 -0.29 6.94 -38.92
N VAL A 32 -0.75 7.90 -38.12
CA VAL A 32 -1.00 7.72 -36.68
C VAL A 32 -2.42 7.17 -36.53
N PRO A 33 -2.64 5.91 -36.13
CA PRO A 33 -3.92 5.55 -35.52
C PRO A 33 -3.98 6.23 -34.14
N PRO A 34 -5.16 6.63 -33.64
CA PRO A 34 -5.28 7.13 -32.29
C PRO A 34 -4.87 6.00 -31.34
N VAL A 35 -3.63 6.04 -30.85
CA VAL A 35 -3.26 5.28 -29.66
C VAL A 35 -4.03 5.95 -28.55
N GLU A 36 -5.19 5.35 -28.27
CA GLU A 36 -5.87 5.48 -26.99
C GLU A 36 -4.79 5.49 -25.93
N SER A 37 -4.73 6.62 -25.22
CA SER A 37 -3.81 6.82 -24.11
C SER A 37 -4.12 5.75 -23.08
N ARG A 38 -3.42 4.61 -23.20
CA ARG A 38 -3.26 3.67 -22.10
C ARG A 38 -2.46 4.46 -21.09
N GLN A 39 -3.16 5.15 -20.19
CA GLN A 39 -2.57 5.83 -19.06
C GLN A 39 -1.65 4.81 -18.40
N ALA A 40 -0.34 5.01 -18.56
CA ALA A 40 0.66 4.23 -17.88
C ALA A 40 0.55 4.63 -16.41
N THR A 41 -0.39 4.03 -15.69
CA THR A 41 -0.51 4.17 -14.23
C THR A 41 0.83 3.76 -13.63
N ASP A 42 1.39 4.64 -12.82
CA ASP A 42 2.67 4.44 -12.16
C ASP A 42 2.67 3.09 -11.41
N PRO A 43 3.76 2.31 -11.44
CA PRO A 43 3.84 1.04 -10.72
C PRO A 43 3.46 1.16 -9.23
N SER A 44 3.74 2.30 -8.62
CA SER A 44 3.41 2.61 -7.23
C SER A 44 1.92 2.81 -7.01
N ASP A 45 1.23 3.44 -7.96
CA ASP A 45 -0.24 3.58 -7.94
C ASP A 45 -0.91 2.21 -8.05
N LYS A 46 -0.41 1.35 -8.93
CA LYS A 46 -0.89 -0.04 -9.04
C LYS A 46 -0.71 -0.81 -7.74
N ALA A 47 0.43 -0.64 -7.07
CA ALA A 47 0.71 -1.30 -5.79
C ALA A 47 -0.24 -0.81 -4.68
N LEU A 48 -0.53 0.49 -4.63
CA LEU A 48 -1.50 1.06 -3.69
C LEU A 48 -2.92 0.51 -3.93
N GLU A 49 -3.37 0.47 -5.19
CA GLU A 49 -4.69 -0.06 -5.52
C GLU A 49 -4.80 -1.56 -5.21
N ALA A 50 -3.75 -2.34 -5.51
CA ALA A 50 -3.69 -3.74 -5.13
C ALA A 50 -3.77 -3.94 -3.60
N ALA A 51 -3.05 -3.12 -2.83
CA ALA A 51 -3.10 -3.15 -1.37
C ALA A 51 -4.49 -2.79 -0.82
N LYS A 52 -5.17 -1.77 -1.40
CA LYS A 52 -6.56 -1.43 -1.05
C LYS A 52 -7.50 -2.59 -1.31
N VAL A 53 -7.37 -3.25 -2.45
CA VAL A 53 -8.18 -4.41 -2.79
C VAL A 53 -7.93 -5.57 -1.82
N SER A 54 -6.67 -5.83 -1.46
CA SER A 54 -6.28 -6.88 -0.52
C SER A 54 -6.94 -6.69 0.86
N VAL A 55 -6.89 -5.49 1.45
CA VAL A 55 -7.43 -5.25 2.81
C VAL A 55 -8.94 -5.43 2.92
N TYR A 56 -9.70 -5.32 1.83
CA TYR A 56 -11.14 -5.56 1.81
C TYR A 56 -11.54 -7.00 1.45
N LYS A 57 -10.69 -7.73 0.72
CA LYS A 57 -11.01 -9.09 0.23
C LYS A 57 -10.50 -10.20 1.13
N GLU A 58 -9.37 -9.98 1.80
CA GLU A 58 -8.76 -11.01 2.63
C GLU A 58 -9.46 -11.15 3.97
N LYS A 59 -9.78 -12.39 4.36
CA LYS A 59 -10.34 -12.67 5.69
C LYS A 59 -9.34 -12.41 6.84
N ARG A 60 -8.04 -12.40 6.54
CA ARG A 60 -6.95 -12.22 7.49
C ARG A 60 -5.89 -11.31 6.87
N PRO A 61 -6.17 -10.01 6.72
CA PRO A 61 -5.26 -9.12 6.05
C PRO A 61 -3.93 -9.03 6.82
N THR A 62 -2.88 -8.75 6.06
CA THR A 62 -1.54 -8.51 6.58
C THR A 62 -1.09 -7.07 6.38
N ILE A 63 -1.87 -6.21 5.74
CA ILE A 63 -1.57 -4.79 5.55
C ILE A 63 -2.42 -3.95 6.51
N CYS A 64 -1.83 -2.93 7.11
CA CYS A 64 -2.54 -2.04 8.03
C CYS A 64 -3.38 -1.02 7.26
N PHE A 65 -4.71 -1.09 7.40
CA PHE A 65 -5.65 -0.20 6.71
C PHE A 65 -5.43 1.29 7.05
N ILE A 66 -5.00 1.61 8.27
CA ILE A 66 -4.68 2.99 8.68
C ILE A 66 -3.41 3.48 8.02
N CYS A 67 -2.33 2.68 8.04
CA CYS A 67 -1.10 3.03 7.34
C CYS A 67 -1.34 3.19 5.85
N LEU A 68 -2.13 2.28 5.26
CA LEU A 68 -2.52 2.33 3.86
C LEU A 68 -3.29 3.61 3.51
N GLY A 69 -4.22 4.03 4.36
CA GLY A 69 -4.97 5.28 4.21
C GLY A 69 -4.14 6.55 4.42
N ASN A 70 -3.04 6.48 5.18
CA ASN A 70 -2.26 7.66 5.55
C ASN A 70 -1.42 8.21 4.39
N GLY A 71 -1.94 9.23 3.70
CA GLY A 71 -1.26 9.91 2.60
C GLY A 71 0.02 10.66 2.96
N LYS A 72 0.32 10.84 4.26
CA LYS A 72 1.57 11.48 4.73
C LYS A 72 2.74 10.51 4.77
N LEU A 73 2.51 9.21 4.67
CA LEU A 73 3.56 8.19 4.69
C LEU A 73 4.07 7.87 3.27
N PRO A 74 5.36 7.53 3.11
CA PRO A 74 5.86 6.98 1.85
C PRO A 74 5.13 5.70 1.46
N ILE A 75 4.95 5.45 0.16
CA ILE A 75 4.15 4.33 -0.35
C ILE A 75 4.62 2.99 0.21
N GLY A 76 5.94 2.75 0.29
CA GLY A 76 6.50 1.52 0.87
C GLY A 76 6.09 1.28 2.33
N GLN A 77 5.88 2.32 3.13
CA GLN A 77 5.37 2.17 4.51
C GLN A 77 3.86 1.94 4.54
N ARG A 78 3.12 2.50 3.58
CA ARG A 78 1.67 2.37 3.46
C ARG A 78 1.24 0.95 3.08
N ILE A 79 1.98 0.32 2.16
CA ILE A 79 1.69 -1.02 1.64
C ILE A 79 2.44 -2.14 2.37
N GLN A 80 3.17 -1.82 3.45
CA GLN A 80 3.98 -2.80 4.17
C GLN A 80 3.10 -3.93 4.72
N SER A 81 3.40 -5.16 4.32
CA SER A 81 2.75 -6.36 4.82
C SER A 81 3.47 -6.90 6.07
N PHE A 82 2.69 -7.29 7.07
CA PHE A 82 3.16 -8.01 8.25
C PHE A 82 3.27 -9.51 7.96
N TYR A 83 4.18 -10.20 8.66
CA TYR A 83 4.35 -11.65 8.49
C TYR A 83 3.09 -12.44 8.85
N THR A 84 2.33 -11.99 9.85
CA THR A 84 1.04 -12.58 10.23
C THR A 84 -0.02 -11.54 10.49
N SER A 85 -1.30 -11.94 10.39
CA SER A 85 -2.43 -11.09 10.85
C SER A 85 -2.34 -10.75 12.34
N GLY A 86 -1.69 -11.60 13.14
CA GLY A 86 -1.43 -11.36 14.55
C GLY A 86 -0.42 -10.23 14.78
N ASP A 87 0.61 -10.14 13.93
CA ASP A 87 1.58 -9.05 13.99
C ASP A 87 0.98 -7.73 13.52
N LEU A 88 0.12 -7.77 12.49
CA LEU A 88 -0.72 -6.64 12.12
C LEU A 88 -1.57 -6.18 13.31
N SER A 89 -2.23 -7.11 14.01
CA SER A 89 -3.08 -6.79 15.17
C SER A 89 -2.27 -6.13 16.29
N LYS A 90 -1.06 -6.64 16.60
CA LYS A 90 -0.14 -6.01 17.57
C LYS A 90 0.27 -4.60 17.12
N HIS A 91 0.59 -4.44 15.84
CA HIS A 91 0.92 -3.13 15.25
C HIS A 91 -0.24 -2.15 15.42
N PHE A 92 -1.45 -2.54 15.03
CA PHE A 92 -2.65 -1.73 15.15
C PHE A 92 -2.89 -1.26 16.60
N LYS A 93 -2.80 -2.18 17.56
CA LYS A 93 -2.92 -1.85 18.99
C LYS A 93 -1.87 -0.83 19.46
N ARG A 94 -0.60 -1.05 19.12
CA ARG A 94 0.54 -0.26 19.64
C ARG A 94 0.69 1.10 18.98
N MET A 95 0.42 1.17 17.67
CA MET A 95 0.72 2.34 16.85
C MET A 95 -0.49 3.24 16.63
N HIS A 96 -1.70 2.68 16.57
CA HIS A 96 -2.91 3.45 16.31
C HIS A 96 -3.76 3.55 17.57
N LEU A 97 -4.21 2.42 18.14
CA LEU A 97 -5.18 2.44 19.24
C LEU A 97 -4.65 2.98 20.57
N ARG A 98 -3.37 2.81 20.87
CA ARG A 98 -2.77 3.36 22.09
C ARG A 98 -2.58 4.87 22.02
N ARG A 99 -2.53 5.44 20.81
CA ARG A 99 -2.25 6.86 20.58
C ARG A 99 -3.51 7.71 20.44
N VAL A 100 -4.68 7.07 20.31
CA VAL A 100 -5.97 7.76 20.30
C VAL A 100 -6.21 8.40 21.66
N GLU A 101 -6.37 9.72 21.68
CA GLU A 101 -6.77 10.46 22.88
C GLU A 101 -8.28 10.29 23.17
N LYS A 102 -8.70 10.56 24.41
CA LYS A 102 -10.06 10.24 24.91
C LYS A 102 -11.19 10.96 24.13
N GLU A 103 -10.88 12.09 23.51
CA GLU A 103 -11.82 12.96 22.77
C GLU A 103 -11.40 13.13 21.29
N GLU A 104 -10.43 12.35 20.83
CA GLU A 104 -9.94 12.42 19.45
C GLU A 104 -10.86 11.66 18.50
N CYS A 105 -11.42 12.39 17.53
CA CYS A 105 -12.09 11.78 16.38
C CYS A 105 -11.05 11.25 15.39
N ILE A 106 -11.14 9.95 15.07
CA ILE A 106 -10.24 9.31 14.09
C ILE A 106 -10.93 9.26 12.74
N LYS A 107 -10.28 9.79 11.70
CA LYS A 107 -10.73 9.60 10.32
C LYS A 107 -10.18 8.29 9.75
N CYS A 108 -11.05 7.47 9.14
CA CYS A 108 -10.62 6.38 8.28
C CYS A 108 -10.53 6.89 6.84
N ASP A 109 -9.31 7.06 6.30
CA ASP A 109 -9.12 7.58 4.93
C ASP A 109 -9.49 6.58 3.83
N LEU A 110 -9.67 5.29 4.14
CA LEU A 110 -10.13 4.32 3.16
C LEU A 110 -11.65 4.29 3.03
N CYS A 111 -12.39 4.53 4.13
CA CYS A 111 -13.85 4.58 4.13
C CYS A 111 -14.43 6.00 4.10
N GLN A 112 -13.59 7.03 4.31
CA GLN A 112 -13.98 8.44 4.41
C GLN A 112 -15.03 8.72 5.51
N ILE A 113 -14.93 8.03 6.65
CA ILE A 113 -15.80 8.24 7.82
C ILE A 113 -15.00 8.71 9.04
N PHE A 114 -15.69 9.38 9.96
CA PHE A 114 -15.15 9.75 11.26
C PHE A 114 -15.62 8.77 12.34
N LEU A 115 -14.69 8.40 13.21
CA LEU A 115 -14.87 7.45 14.30
C LEU A 115 -14.66 8.22 15.59
N GLU A 116 -15.74 8.39 16.36
CA GLU A 116 -15.77 9.33 17.49
C GLU A 116 -14.77 9.01 18.60
N ASN A 117 -14.43 7.73 18.77
CA ASN A 117 -13.55 7.28 19.84
C ASN A 117 -12.87 5.96 19.49
N LYS A 118 -11.99 5.54 20.41
CA LYS A 118 -11.22 4.29 20.31
C LYS A 118 -12.09 3.05 20.13
N MET A 119 -13.24 2.95 20.80
CA MET A 119 -14.14 1.79 20.69
C MET A 119 -14.75 1.71 19.29
N HIS A 120 -15.19 2.83 18.73
CA HIS A 120 -15.67 2.90 17.35
C HIS A 120 -14.59 2.51 16.35
N LEU A 121 -13.33 2.91 16.60
CA LEU A 121 -12.20 2.49 15.77
C LEU A 121 -11.92 0.99 15.84
N GLN A 122 -11.97 0.39 17.04
CA GLN A 122 -11.79 -1.05 17.21
C GLN A 122 -12.90 -1.84 16.49
N ARG A 123 -14.15 -1.41 16.66
CA ARG A 123 -15.30 -2.03 16.00
C ARG A 123 -15.19 -1.90 14.48
N HIS A 124 -14.86 -0.71 13.98
CA HIS A 124 -14.66 -0.49 12.55
C HIS A 124 -13.53 -1.36 11.97
N ALA A 125 -12.40 -1.49 12.69
CA ALA A 125 -11.29 -2.35 12.28
C ALA A 125 -11.71 -3.83 12.15
N TYR A 126 -12.57 -4.30 13.06
CA TYR A 126 -13.09 -5.65 13.02
C TYR A 126 -14.15 -5.84 11.93
N ASP A 127 -15.19 -5.00 11.93
CA ASP A 127 -16.37 -5.15 11.06
C ASP A 127 -16.00 -4.98 9.58
N VAL A 128 -15.09 -4.05 9.25
CA VAL A 128 -14.75 -3.72 7.85
C VAL A 128 -13.50 -4.47 7.36
N TYR A 129 -12.49 -4.63 8.22
CA TYR A 129 -11.18 -5.16 7.82
C TYR A 129 -10.81 -6.48 8.50
N GLY A 130 -11.66 -7.04 9.36
CA GLY A 130 -11.33 -8.27 10.11
C GLY A 130 -10.10 -8.14 11.01
N THR A 131 -9.65 -6.93 11.31
CA THR A 131 -8.47 -6.69 12.16
C THR A 131 -8.89 -6.72 13.62
N VAL A 132 -8.39 -7.71 14.37
CA VAL A 132 -8.71 -7.89 15.79
C VAL A 132 -7.77 -7.08 16.68
N SER A 133 -8.35 -6.35 17.64
CA SER A 133 -7.66 -5.53 18.64
C SER A 133 -7.78 -6.10 20.06
#